data_AF-A0A8X6RVU9-F1
#
_entry.id   AF-A0A8X6RVU9-F1
#
_cell.length_a   1.000
_cell.length_b   1.000
_cell.length_c   1.000
_cell.angle_alpha   90.00
_cell.angle_beta   90.00
_cell.angle_gamma   90.00
#
_symmetry.space_group_name_H-M   'P 1'
#
loop_
_entity.id
_entity.type
_entity.pdbx_description
1 polymer ?
#
loop_
_entity_poly.entity_id
_entity_poly.type
_entity_poly.pdbx_seq_one_letter_code
_entity_poly.pdbx_strand_id
1 'polypeptide(L)'
;MKMTDKSYEKAVDIPSRVNWITDWLRWCPTSPELLEQAETKLFSYLKKTPEVSFVPINSDNQTEEYKIRSLIANKDTDGKATPLLLLHGFASGIGLWISNIDSLSQNRPVYALDILGFGLSSRPAFSKDAELAENQFVESIESWRKKVGLKQFILLGHSMGGYLAAAYSIKYPDNIKHLILADPWGFPIQDSSTRKIELPLWAKAVAAMLRPFNPLAGLRAAGPWGQFMFSYHIQI
;
A
#
# COMPACT_ATOMS: atom_id res chain seq x y z
N MET A 1 -2.95 -23.68 21.59
CA MET A 1 -2.60 -22.74 22.68
C MET A 1 -2.95 -21.34 22.20
N LYS A 2 -4.08 -20.79 22.65
CA LYS A 2 -4.57 -19.47 22.24
C LYS A 2 -3.58 -18.42 22.75
N MET A 3 -2.83 -17.77 21.87
CA MET A 3 -2.17 -16.51 22.20
C MET A 3 -3.19 -15.39 22.02
N THR A 4 -3.91 -15.08 23.10
CA THR A 4 -4.57 -13.78 23.23
C THR A 4 -3.51 -12.78 23.67
N ASP A 5 -2.79 -12.20 22.71
CA ASP A 5 -1.90 -11.07 23.01
C ASP A 5 -2.77 -9.83 23.22
N LYS A 6 -2.75 -9.29 24.44
CA LYS A 6 -3.51 -8.10 24.88
C LYS A 6 -2.89 -6.79 24.38
N SER A 7 -2.07 -6.83 23.33
CA SER A 7 -1.40 -5.66 22.76
C SER A 7 -2.27 -4.88 21.76
N TYR A 8 -3.48 -5.36 21.46
CA TYR A 8 -4.47 -4.70 20.57
C TYR A 8 -5.26 -3.55 21.23
N GLU A 9 -5.14 -3.30 22.54
CA GLU A 9 -6.00 -2.36 23.28
C GLU A 9 -5.56 -0.87 23.27
N LYS A 10 -4.63 -0.45 22.40
CA LYS A 10 -4.29 0.98 22.23
C LYS A 10 -4.34 1.47 20.79
N ALA A 11 -5.37 1.08 20.05
CA ALA A 11 -5.72 1.70 18.78
C ALA A 11 -7.11 2.34 18.88
N VAL A 12 -7.10 3.68 18.98
CA VAL A 12 -8.24 4.60 18.77
C VAL A 12 -9.42 4.43 19.75
N ASP A 13 -9.51 5.32 20.74
CA ASP A 13 -10.77 5.55 21.47
C ASP A 13 -11.82 6.08 20.48
N ILE A 14 -12.79 5.24 20.10
CA ILE A 14 -13.96 5.63 19.30
C ILE A 14 -15.19 5.61 20.21
N PRO A 15 -16.02 6.66 20.23
CA PRO A 15 -17.19 6.74 21.13
C PRO A 15 -18.17 5.58 20.91
N SER A 16 -18.61 4.96 22.00
CA SER A 16 -19.50 3.79 22.06
C SER A 16 -20.99 4.07 21.72
N ARG A 17 -21.28 5.03 20.84
CA ARG A 17 -22.64 5.31 20.36
C ARG A 17 -22.70 5.30 18.84
N VAL A 18 -23.17 4.18 18.29
CA VAL A 18 -23.55 4.04 16.88
C VAL A 18 -24.70 5.01 16.61
N ASN A 19 -24.50 5.91 15.66
CA ASN A 19 -25.47 6.94 15.32
C ASN A 19 -25.66 6.89 13.80
N TRP A 20 -26.69 6.14 13.39
CA TRP A 20 -26.92 5.67 12.03
C TRP A 20 -26.90 6.77 10.95
N ILE A 21 -27.28 8.01 11.29
CA ILE A 21 -27.25 9.16 10.36
C ILE A 21 -25.82 9.65 10.12
N THR A 22 -24.99 9.74 11.16
CA THR A 22 -23.61 10.22 11.03
C THR A 22 -22.67 9.14 10.51
N ASP A 23 -22.99 7.87 10.76
CA ASP A 23 -22.24 6.73 10.23
C ASP A 23 -22.52 6.50 8.73
N TRP A 24 -23.72 6.84 8.23
CA TRP A 24 -24.01 6.88 6.79
C TRP A 24 -23.13 7.90 6.04
N LEU A 25 -22.85 9.04 6.68
CA LEU A 25 -22.00 10.09 6.11
C LEU A 25 -20.50 9.78 6.22
N ARG A 26 -20.12 8.72 6.96
CA ARG A 26 -18.74 8.19 6.99
C ARG A 26 -18.57 7.19 5.85
N TRP A 27 -17.77 7.56 4.86
CA TRP A 27 -17.56 6.82 3.62
C TRP A 27 -16.90 5.43 3.78
N CYS A 28 -16.39 5.09 4.97
CA CYS A 28 -15.99 3.72 5.31
C CYS A 28 -16.49 3.36 6.72
N PRO A 29 -17.71 2.83 6.88
CA PRO A 29 -18.17 2.27 8.14
C PRO A 29 -17.71 0.81 8.21
N THR A 30 -16.42 0.54 8.01
CA THR A 30 -15.92 -0.84 8.11
C THR A 30 -15.48 -1.05 9.54
N SER A 31 -16.17 -1.92 10.26
CA SER A 31 -15.79 -2.28 11.62
C SER A 31 -14.40 -2.94 11.59
N PRO A 32 -13.56 -2.74 12.62
CA PRO A 32 -12.27 -3.42 12.73
C PRO A 32 -12.40 -4.94 12.61
N GLU A 33 -13.48 -5.50 13.15
CA GLU A 33 -13.77 -6.93 13.07
C GLU A 33 -14.05 -7.37 11.63
N LEU A 34 -14.77 -6.57 10.84
CA LEU A 34 -15.02 -6.88 9.43
C LEU A 34 -13.74 -6.79 8.59
N LEU A 35 -12.84 -5.85 8.91
CA LEU A 35 -11.51 -5.78 8.28
C LEU A 35 -10.67 -7.01 8.61
N GLU A 36 -10.65 -7.42 9.88
CA GLU A 36 -9.94 -8.63 10.33
C GLU A 36 -10.51 -9.89 9.67
N GLN A 37 -11.84 -9.99 9.55
CA GLN A 37 -12.50 -11.10 8.87
C GLN A 37 -12.18 -11.12 7.37
N ALA A 38 -12.24 -9.97 6.70
CA ALA A 38 -11.89 -9.87 5.29
C ALA A 38 -10.44 -10.25 5.05
N GLU A 39 -9.53 -9.83 5.93
CA GLU A 39 -8.13 -10.17 5.86
C GLU A 39 -7.86 -11.65 6.15
N THR A 40 -8.50 -12.21 7.18
CA THR A 40 -8.44 -13.64 7.49
C THR A 40 -8.90 -14.46 6.29
N LYS A 41 -9.97 -14.03 5.62
CA LYS A 41 -10.45 -14.64 4.38
C LYS A 41 -9.42 -14.50 3.25
N LEU A 42 -8.79 -13.35 3.07
CA LEU A 42 -7.73 -13.17 2.06
C LEU A 42 -6.55 -14.11 2.32
N PHE A 43 -6.06 -14.20 3.55
CA PHE A 43 -4.96 -15.10 3.91
C PHE A 43 -5.33 -16.58 3.84
N SER A 44 -6.61 -16.93 3.94
CA SER A 44 -7.07 -18.32 3.78
C SER A 44 -6.83 -18.89 2.37
N TYR A 45 -6.61 -18.03 1.36
CA TYR A 45 -6.27 -18.46 0.00
C TYR A 45 -4.79 -18.84 -0.18
N LEU A 46 -3.93 -18.52 0.80
CA LEU A 46 -2.51 -18.88 0.75
C LEU A 46 -2.31 -20.32 1.19
N LYS A 47 -1.49 -21.08 0.45
CA LYS A 47 -1.12 -22.46 0.78
C LYS A 47 -0.34 -22.55 2.09
N LYS A 48 0.47 -21.52 2.40
CA LYS A 48 1.21 -21.40 3.65
C LYS A 48 0.79 -20.14 4.37
N THR A 49 0.48 -20.27 5.65
CA THR A 49 0.16 -19.11 6.50
C THR A 49 1.40 -18.22 6.60
N PRO A 50 1.29 -16.94 6.19
CA PRO A 50 2.40 -16.02 6.30
C PRO A 50 2.53 -15.47 7.72
N GLU A 51 3.73 -15.01 8.08
CA GLU A 51 3.96 -14.26 9.32
C GLU A 51 3.65 -12.79 9.04
N VAL A 52 2.73 -12.21 9.80
CA VAL A 52 2.39 -10.79 9.72
C VAL A 52 2.88 -10.10 10.99
N SER A 53 3.57 -8.98 10.84
CA SER A 53 4.09 -8.22 11.97
C SER A 53 4.10 -6.71 11.69
N PHE A 54 4.18 -5.94 12.77
CA PHE A 54 4.38 -4.50 12.73
C PHE A 54 5.81 -4.19 13.14
N VAL A 55 6.57 -3.62 12.22
CA VAL A 55 7.97 -3.26 12.45
C VAL A 55 8.04 -1.77 12.78
N PRO A 56 8.55 -1.39 13.97
CA PRO A 56 8.73 0.01 14.32
C PRO A 56 9.85 0.63 13.48
N ILE A 57 9.58 1.77 12.88
CA ILE A 57 10.55 2.58 12.15
C ILE A 57 10.80 3.87 12.91
N ASN A 58 12.02 4.40 12.79
CA ASN A 58 12.37 5.65 13.43
C ASN A 58 11.68 6.80 12.69
N SER A 59 11.04 7.70 13.42
CA SER A 59 10.59 8.99 12.92
C SER A 59 11.72 10.02 13.11
N ASP A 60 11.91 10.91 12.14
CA ASP A 60 12.87 12.02 12.23
C ASP A 60 12.66 12.87 13.49
N ASN A 61 11.42 12.89 14.02
CA ASN A 61 11.06 13.71 15.16
C ASN A 61 11.19 13.00 16.53
N GLN A 62 11.65 11.74 16.60
CA GLN A 62 11.93 10.94 17.81
C GLN A 62 10.81 10.81 18.87
N THR A 63 9.67 11.48 18.72
CA THR A 63 8.55 11.49 19.66
C THR A 63 7.42 10.54 19.27
N GLU A 64 7.31 10.17 17.98
CA GLU A 64 6.26 9.30 17.45
C GLU A 64 6.86 8.01 16.87
N GLU A 65 6.43 6.85 17.38
CA GLU A 65 6.85 5.54 16.87
C GLU A 65 5.92 5.11 15.73
N TYR A 66 6.38 5.29 14.48
CA TYR A 66 5.66 4.78 13.32
C TYR A 66 5.93 3.29 13.12
N LYS A 67 4.93 2.58 12.61
CA LYS A 67 4.98 1.14 12.38
C LYS A 67 4.64 0.85 10.92
N ILE A 68 5.46 0.02 10.30
CA ILE A 68 5.21 -0.55 8.99
C ILE A 68 4.67 -1.95 9.20
N ARG A 69 3.48 -2.22 8.67
CA ARG A 69 2.96 -3.58 8.60
C ARG A 69 3.65 -4.30 7.46
N SER A 70 4.17 -5.48 7.78
CA SER A 70 4.82 -6.35 6.82
C SER A 70 4.31 -7.78 6.93
N LEU A 71 4.20 -8.43 5.78
CA LEU A 71 3.95 -9.84 5.63
C LEU A 71 5.23 -10.53 5.18
N ILE A 72 5.55 -11.68 5.78
CA ILE A 72 6.68 -12.52 5.43
C ILE A 72 6.17 -13.92 5.06
N ALA A 73 6.50 -14.37 3.85
CA ALA A 73 6.25 -15.73 3.40
C ALA A 73 7.58 -16.44 3.13
N ASN A 74 7.66 -17.71 3.55
CA ASN A 74 8.84 -18.56 3.43
C ASN A 74 10.13 -17.92 3.99
N LYS A 75 10.10 -17.53 5.26
CA LYS A 75 11.26 -16.93 5.96
C LYS A 75 12.47 -17.86 5.83
N ASP A 76 13.54 -17.33 5.25
CA ASP A 76 14.77 -18.09 5.04
C ASP A 76 15.53 -18.19 6.37
N THR A 77 15.60 -19.40 6.93
CA THR A 77 16.37 -19.69 8.14
C THR A 77 17.86 -19.83 7.86
N ASP A 78 18.23 -20.11 6.61
CA ASP A 78 19.59 -20.46 6.20
C ASP A 78 20.33 -19.26 5.58
N GLY A 79 19.61 -18.20 5.20
CA GLY A 79 20.15 -16.97 4.61
C GLY A 79 20.78 -17.16 3.23
N LYS A 80 20.42 -18.23 2.52
CA LYS A 80 21.01 -18.60 1.22
C LYS A 80 20.26 -17.99 0.03
N ALA A 81 18.95 -17.75 0.17
CA ALA A 81 18.12 -17.24 -0.91
C ALA A 81 18.05 -15.71 -0.86
N THR A 82 18.10 -15.07 -2.04
CA THR A 82 17.93 -13.62 -2.13
C THR A 82 16.46 -13.24 -1.87
N PRO A 83 16.17 -12.43 -0.83
CA PRO A 83 14.82 -11.99 -0.52
C PRO A 83 14.17 -11.18 -1.63
N LEU A 84 12.85 -11.22 -1.69
CA LEU A 84 12.03 -10.38 -2.57
C LEU A 84 11.14 -9.47 -1.72
N LEU A 85 11.22 -8.16 -1.93
CA LEU A 85 10.36 -7.15 -1.31
C LEU A 85 9.33 -6.63 -2.32
N LEU A 86 8.05 -6.64 -1.94
CA LEU A 86 6.91 -6.23 -2.76
C LEU A 86 6.30 -4.92 -2.24
N LEU A 87 6.25 -3.88 -3.10
CA LEU A 87 5.63 -2.59 -2.82
C LEU A 87 4.36 -2.42 -3.65
N HIS A 88 3.22 -2.22 -2.98
CA HIS A 88 1.92 -2.03 -3.64
C HIS A 88 1.74 -0.62 -4.24
N GLY A 89 0.69 -0.43 -5.05
CA GLY A 89 0.34 0.85 -5.66
C GLY A 89 -0.48 1.80 -4.76
N PHE A 90 -0.90 2.93 -5.30
CA PHE A 90 -1.74 3.90 -4.58
C PHE A 90 -3.09 3.28 -4.16
N ALA A 91 -3.57 3.64 -2.97
CA ALA A 91 -4.84 3.16 -2.39
C ALA A 91 -4.96 1.62 -2.28
N SER A 92 -3.82 0.94 -2.12
CA SER A 92 -3.73 -0.51 -1.96
C SER A 92 -3.09 -0.90 -0.61
N GLY A 93 -2.91 -2.20 -0.39
CA GLY A 93 -2.14 -2.79 0.69
C GLY A 93 -1.51 -4.12 0.28
N ILE A 94 -1.00 -4.88 1.24
CA ILE A 94 -0.46 -6.24 1.10
C ILE A 94 -1.42 -7.17 0.35
N GLY A 95 -2.74 -6.96 0.51
CA GLY A 95 -3.79 -7.74 -0.14
C GLY A 95 -3.66 -7.84 -1.67
N LEU A 96 -2.98 -6.89 -2.32
CA LEU A 96 -2.69 -6.92 -3.76
C LEU A 96 -1.90 -8.18 -4.18
N TRP A 97 -1.05 -8.69 -3.29
CA TRP A 97 -0.06 -9.73 -3.60
C TRP A 97 -0.51 -11.14 -3.27
N ILE A 98 -1.71 -11.34 -2.71
CA ILE A 98 -2.18 -12.63 -2.19
C ILE A 98 -2.06 -13.74 -3.24
N SER A 99 -2.51 -13.49 -4.47
CA SER A 99 -2.45 -14.47 -5.55
C SER A 99 -1.03 -14.74 -6.07
N ASN A 100 -0.04 -13.92 -5.71
CA ASN A 100 1.35 -14.06 -6.16
C ASN A 100 2.25 -14.69 -5.09
N ILE A 101 1.95 -14.49 -3.80
CA ILE A 101 2.83 -14.84 -2.68
C ILE A 101 3.22 -16.32 -2.71
N ASP A 102 2.29 -17.24 -2.92
CA ASP A 102 2.59 -18.68 -2.95
C ASP A 102 3.58 -19.06 -4.05
N SER A 103 3.46 -18.47 -5.23
CA SER A 103 4.35 -18.74 -6.34
C SER A 103 5.72 -18.09 -6.15
N LEU A 104 5.75 -16.84 -5.65
CA LEU A 104 6.98 -16.09 -5.46
C LEU A 104 7.82 -16.62 -4.28
N SER A 105 7.16 -17.19 -3.27
CA SER A 105 7.80 -17.67 -2.05
C SER A 105 8.27 -19.13 -2.11
N GLN A 106 8.21 -19.80 -3.27
CA GLN A 106 8.61 -21.21 -3.37
C GLN A 106 10.08 -21.45 -2.99
N ASN A 107 10.97 -20.57 -3.44
CA ASN A 107 12.42 -20.78 -3.37
C ASN A 107 13.17 -19.63 -2.68
N ARG A 108 12.46 -18.64 -2.15
CA ARG A 108 13.04 -17.46 -1.50
C ARG A 108 12.08 -16.86 -0.48
N PRO A 109 12.59 -16.08 0.49
CA PRO A 109 11.73 -15.31 1.37
C PRO A 109 11.11 -14.15 0.60
N VAL A 110 9.81 -13.95 0.81
CA VAL A 110 9.02 -12.87 0.21
C VAL A 110 8.49 -11.98 1.32
N TYR A 111 8.72 -10.69 1.18
CA TYR A 111 8.24 -9.64 2.05
C TYR A 111 7.26 -8.78 1.27
N ALA A 112 6.13 -8.42 1.86
CA ALA A 112 5.21 -7.43 1.31
C ALA A 112 4.91 -6.37 2.38
N LEU A 113 4.90 -5.11 1.98
CA LEU A 113 4.65 -4.00 2.90
C LEU A 113 3.31 -3.34 2.61
N ASP A 114 2.61 -2.95 3.68
CA ASP A 114 1.75 -1.79 3.60
C ASP A 114 2.66 -0.56 3.67
N ILE A 115 2.74 0.20 2.58
CA ILE A 115 3.59 1.40 2.51
C ILE A 115 3.13 2.40 3.58
N LEU A 116 4.07 3.15 4.18
CA LEU A 116 3.75 4.22 5.14
C LEU A 116 2.61 5.10 4.59
N GLY A 117 1.59 5.40 5.39
CA GLY A 117 0.40 6.13 4.90
C GLY A 117 -0.72 5.25 4.34
N PHE A 118 -0.47 3.96 4.08
CA PHE A 118 -1.41 3.03 3.45
C PHE A 118 -1.66 1.77 4.30
N GLY A 119 -2.65 0.98 3.88
CA GLY A 119 -3.01 -0.29 4.54
C GLY A 119 -3.22 -0.13 6.04
N LEU A 120 -2.59 -0.98 6.83
CA LEU A 120 -2.59 -0.89 8.29
C LEU A 120 -1.30 -0.27 8.87
N SER A 121 -0.40 0.22 8.02
CA SER A 121 0.77 0.98 8.46
C SER A 121 0.37 2.35 9.05
N SER A 122 1.27 2.93 9.84
CA SER A 122 1.09 4.27 10.42
C SER A 122 0.85 5.32 9.34
N ARG A 123 0.09 6.36 9.69
CA ARG A 123 -0.31 7.46 8.80
C ARG A 123 0.18 8.80 9.34
N PRO A 124 1.48 9.10 9.22
CA PRO A 124 2.00 10.40 9.64
C PRO A 124 1.50 11.53 8.75
N ALA A 125 1.62 12.75 9.25
CA ALA A 125 1.51 13.94 8.41
C ALA A 125 2.76 14.02 7.51
N PHE A 126 2.58 13.74 6.22
CA PHE A 126 3.64 13.92 5.23
C PHE A 126 3.89 15.40 4.95
N SER A 127 5.11 15.72 4.52
CA SER A 127 5.45 17.05 4.04
C SER A 127 4.56 17.45 2.87
N LYS A 128 4.29 18.76 2.76
CA LYS A 128 3.62 19.34 1.58
C LYS A 128 4.59 19.56 0.42
N ASP A 129 5.89 19.52 0.70
CA ASP A 129 6.93 19.53 -0.31
C ASP A 129 7.08 18.13 -0.91
N ALA A 130 7.11 18.05 -2.24
CA ALA A 130 7.08 16.78 -2.96
C ALA A 130 8.35 15.95 -2.74
N GLU A 131 9.52 16.58 -2.73
CA GLU A 131 10.81 15.90 -2.56
C GLU A 131 10.98 15.40 -1.12
N LEU A 132 10.57 16.21 -0.14
CA LEU A 132 10.56 15.78 1.26
C LEU A 132 9.57 14.64 1.48
N ALA A 133 8.38 14.69 0.89
CA ALA A 133 7.39 13.62 0.99
C ALA A 133 7.89 12.30 0.38
N GLU A 134 8.51 12.36 -0.81
CA GLU A 134 9.16 11.19 -1.41
C GLU A 134 10.24 10.61 -0.50
N ASN A 135 11.12 11.47 0.03
CA ASN A 135 12.16 11.04 0.95
C ASN A 135 11.58 10.37 2.20
N GLN A 136 10.46 10.85 2.74
CA GLN A 136 9.77 10.20 3.86
C GLN A 136 9.30 8.78 3.52
N PHE A 137 8.77 8.55 2.31
CA PHE A 137 8.43 7.19 1.87
C PHE A 137 9.67 6.30 1.73
N VAL A 138 10.72 6.79 1.07
CA VAL A 138 11.95 6.03 0.81
C VAL A 138 12.68 5.67 2.11
N GLU A 139 12.82 6.62 3.04
CA GLU A 139 13.45 6.40 4.35
C GLU A 139 12.64 5.46 5.24
N SER A 140 11.32 5.43 5.09
CA SER A 140 10.48 4.46 5.80
C SER A 140 10.78 3.01 5.38
N ILE A 141 11.01 2.79 4.08
CA ILE A 141 11.39 1.49 3.53
C ILE A 141 12.80 1.11 4.00
N GLU A 142 13.74 2.07 4.03
CA GLU A 142 15.10 1.83 4.51
C GLU A 142 15.14 1.51 6.00
N SER A 143 14.38 2.25 6.80
CA SER A 143 14.25 2.01 8.25
C SER A 143 13.67 0.64 8.52
N TRP A 144 12.62 0.25 7.79
CA TRP A 144 12.05 -1.09 7.85
C TRP A 144 13.09 -2.16 7.48
N ARG A 145 13.80 -1.98 6.36
CA ARG A 145 14.83 -2.92 5.89
C ARG A 145 15.91 -3.15 6.94
N LYS A 146 16.44 -2.07 7.53
CA LYS A 146 17.44 -2.12 8.61
C LYS A 146 16.95 -2.92 9.81
N LYS A 147 15.70 -2.72 10.23
CA LYS A 147 15.09 -3.42 11.38
C LYS A 147 14.88 -4.90 11.13
N VAL A 148 14.49 -5.28 9.92
CA VAL A 148 14.34 -6.70 9.52
C VAL A 148 15.68 -7.36 9.21
N GLY A 149 16.74 -6.57 9.01
CA GLY A 149 18.11 -7.07 8.80
C GLY A 149 18.40 -7.52 7.37
N LEU A 150 17.65 -7.03 6.38
CA LEU A 150 17.88 -7.39 4.97
C LEU A 150 19.10 -6.65 4.41
N LYS A 151 20.18 -7.37 4.10
CA LYS A 151 21.39 -6.76 3.53
C LYS A 151 21.22 -6.37 2.07
N GLN A 152 20.88 -7.33 1.22
CA GLN A 152 20.55 -7.10 -0.20
C GLN A 152 19.31 -7.91 -0.58
N PHE A 153 18.47 -7.36 -1.46
CA PHE A 153 17.20 -7.97 -1.84
C PHE A 153 16.79 -7.58 -3.26
N ILE A 154 15.84 -8.31 -3.83
CA ILE A 154 15.12 -7.94 -5.05
C ILE A 154 13.97 -7.02 -4.64
N LEU A 155 13.83 -5.88 -5.30
CA LEU A 155 12.76 -4.94 -5.05
C LEU A 155 11.78 -4.94 -6.22
N LEU A 156 10.52 -5.25 -5.95
CA LEU A 156 9.43 -5.20 -6.92
C LEU A 156 8.43 -4.15 -6.49
N GLY A 157 8.11 -3.23 -7.40
CA GLY A 157 7.09 -2.21 -7.17
C GLY A 157 6.03 -2.18 -8.26
N HIS A 158 4.76 -2.06 -7.87
CA HIS A 158 3.62 -1.89 -8.77
C HIS A 158 3.08 -0.45 -8.75
N SER A 159 2.86 0.17 -9.90
CA SER A 159 2.28 1.53 -9.99
C SER A 159 3.08 2.55 -9.14
N MET A 160 2.46 3.21 -8.16
CA MET A 160 3.15 4.07 -7.19
C MET A 160 4.27 3.35 -6.43
N GLY A 161 4.11 2.06 -6.13
CA GLY A 161 5.18 1.25 -5.53
C GLY A 161 6.37 1.09 -6.48
N GLY A 162 6.16 1.10 -7.80
CA GLY A 162 7.21 1.09 -8.82
C GLY A 162 8.01 2.38 -8.85
N TYR A 163 7.33 3.52 -8.73
CA TYR A 163 7.97 4.83 -8.54
C TYR A 163 8.88 4.83 -7.31
N LEU A 164 8.34 4.44 -6.15
CA LEU A 164 9.09 4.39 -4.90
C LEU A 164 10.22 3.37 -4.93
N ALA A 165 10.03 2.23 -5.61
CA ALA A 165 11.08 1.23 -5.81
C ALA A 165 12.26 1.80 -6.61
N ALA A 166 11.99 2.58 -7.65
CA ALA A 166 13.02 3.24 -8.42
C ALA A 166 13.75 4.33 -7.60
N ALA A 167 13.01 5.21 -6.92
CA ALA A 167 13.58 6.23 -6.04
C ALA A 167 14.47 5.61 -4.95
N TYR A 168 13.99 4.55 -4.29
CA TYR A 168 14.77 3.78 -3.32
C TYR A 168 16.05 3.19 -3.93
N SER A 169 15.97 2.61 -5.13
CA SER A 169 17.12 1.99 -5.80
C SER A 169 18.19 3.01 -6.22
N ILE A 170 17.78 4.23 -6.56
CA ILE A 170 18.71 5.34 -6.86
C ILE A 170 19.44 5.77 -5.58
N LYS A 171 18.72 5.87 -4.45
CA LYS A 171 19.30 6.32 -3.18
C LYS A 171 20.16 5.27 -2.48
N TYR A 172 19.80 3.99 -2.60
CA TYR A 172 20.50 2.85 -1.96
C TYR A 172 20.81 1.72 -2.96
N PRO A 173 21.63 1.97 -4.00
CA PRO A 173 21.90 0.99 -5.04
C PRO A 173 22.56 -0.28 -4.49
N ASP A 174 23.41 -0.16 -3.47
CA ASP A 174 24.12 -1.28 -2.85
C ASP A 174 23.20 -2.28 -2.13
N ASN A 175 21.96 -1.88 -1.80
CA ASN A 175 20.99 -2.75 -1.16
C ASN A 175 20.17 -3.58 -2.17
N ILE A 176 20.26 -3.27 -3.48
CA ILE A 176 19.40 -3.84 -4.51
C ILE A 176 20.15 -4.86 -5.36
N LYS A 177 19.66 -6.10 -5.38
CA LYS A 177 20.12 -7.14 -6.33
C LYS A 177 19.50 -6.97 -7.70
N HIS A 178 18.18 -6.77 -7.73
CA HIS A 178 17.40 -6.56 -8.94
C HIS A 178 16.23 -5.63 -8.63
N LEU A 179 15.88 -4.79 -9.60
CA LEU A 179 14.69 -3.95 -9.58
C LEU A 179 13.68 -4.49 -10.60
N ILE A 180 12.44 -4.71 -10.16
CA ILE A 180 11.32 -5.15 -10.99
C ILE A 180 10.24 -4.07 -10.94
N LEU A 181 9.90 -3.52 -12.10
CA LEU A 181 8.88 -2.49 -12.24
C LEU A 181 7.65 -3.09 -12.93
N ALA A 182 6.55 -3.21 -12.20
CA ALA A 182 5.28 -3.69 -12.73
C ALA A 182 4.35 -2.49 -12.96
N ASP A 183 4.20 -2.08 -14.22
CA ASP A 183 3.38 -0.92 -14.61
C ASP A 183 3.64 0.33 -13.73
N PRO A 184 4.89 0.83 -13.66
CA PRO A 184 5.28 1.84 -12.69
C PRO A 184 4.73 3.23 -13.04
N TRP A 185 4.34 4.00 -12.01
CA TRP A 185 4.08 5.43 -12.16
C TRP A 185 5.41 6.21 -12.27
N GLY A 186 5.40 7.34 -12.98
CA GLY A 186 6.51 8.29 -13.02
C GLY A 186 7.50 8.05 -14.18
N PHE A 187 7.19 7.11 -15.08
CA PHE A 187 7.99 6.84 -16.28
C PHE A 187 7.22 7.24 -17.55
N PRO A 188 6.98 8.55 -17.78
CA PRO A 188 6.37 8.98 -19.03
C PRO A 188 7.27 8.58 -20.19
N ILE A 189 6.67 8.12 -21.28
CA ILE A 189 7.38 8.02 -22.57
C ILE A 189 7.91 9.41 -22.86
N GLN A 190 9.23 9.54 -23.02
CA GLN A 190 9.86 10.78 -23.42
C GLN A 190 9.52 11.03 -24.89
N ASP A 191 8.30 11.47 -25.13
CA ASP A 191 7.91 11.94 -26.44
C ASP A 191 8.48 13.35 -26.57
N SER A 192 9.62 13.45 -27.27
CA SER A 192 10.17 14.72 -27.77
C SER A 192 9.18 15.46 -28.68
N SER A 193 8.03 14.85 -29.00
CA SER A 193 6.89 15.42 -29.67
C SER A 193 5.62 15.45 -28.82
N THR A 194 5.74 15.70 -27.50
CA THR A 194 4.59 16.17 -26.70
C THR A 194 4.07 17.48 -27.29
N ARG A 195 3.23 17.36 -28.33
CA ARG A 195 2.32 18.39 -28.79
C ARG A 195 1.58 18.80 -27.53
N LYS A 196 1.84 20.02 -27.03
CA LYS A 196 0.90 20.70 -26.16
C LYS A 196 -0.43 20.63 -26.87
N ILE A 197 -1.33 19.75 -26.44
CA ILE A 197 -2.70 19.74 -26.91
C ILE A 197 -3.27 21.02 -26.35
N GLU A 198 -3.22 22.09 -27.13
CA GLU A 198 -3.88 23.34 -26.80
C GLU A 198 -5.38 23.08 -26.92
N LEU A 199 -5.97 22.66 -25.80
CA LEU A 199 -7.41 22.48 -25.74
C LEU A 199 -8.08 23.83 -26.07
N PRO A 200 -9.03 23.85 -27.01
CA PRO A 200 -9.79 25.06 -27.30
C PRO A 200 -10.54 25.52 -26.04
N LEU A 201 -10.86 26.82 -25.95
CA LEU A 201 -11.40 27.45 -24.74
C LEU A 201 -12.64 26.71 -24.21
N TRP A 202 -13.50 26.23 -25.10
CA TRP A 202 -14.69 25.46 -24.73
C TRP A 202 -14.35 24.12 -24.08
N ALA A 203 -13.31 23.42 -24.54
CA ALA A 203 -12.88 22.15 -23.96
C ALA A 203 -12.24 22.36 -22.58
N LYS A 204 -11.51 23.46 -22.38
CA LYS A 204 -11.01 23.88 -21.05
C LYS A 204 -12.17 24.23 -20.10
N ALA A 205 -13.20 24.92 -20.59
CA ALA A 205 -14.40 25.25 -19.81
C ALA A 205 -15.18 23.99 -19.42
N VAL A 206 -15.38 23.04 -20.35
CA VAL A 206 -16.00 21.75 -20.07
C VAL A 206 -15.18 20.93 -19.08
N ALA A 207 -13.85 20.85 -19.25
CA ALA A 207 -12.97 20.17 -18.30
C ALA A 207 -12.99 20.83 -16.91
N ALA A 208 -13.05 22.16 -16.83
CA ALA A 208 -13.20 22.90 -15.58
C ALA A 208 -14.57 22.66 -14.91
N MET A 209 -15.63 22.59 -15.70
CA MET A 209 -16.99 22.28 -15.25
C MET A 209 -17.14 20.82 -14.78
N LEU A 210 -16.41 19.89 -15.40
CA LEU A 210 -16.36 18.48 -15.03
C LEU A 210 -15.33 18.17 -13.94
N ARG A 211 -14.41 19.08 -13.63
CA ARG A 211 -13.41 18.95 -12.56
C ARG A 211 -13.99 18.58 -11.18
N PRO A 212 -15.15 19.13 -10.74
CA PRO A 212 -15.82 18.66 -9.52
C PRO A 212 -16.48 17.27 -9.68
N PHE A 213 -16.81 16.86 -10.90
CA PHE A 213 -17.27 15.51 -11.23
C PHE A 213 -16.08 14.57 -11.39
N ASN A 214 -15.38 14.34 -10.29
CA ASN A 214 -14.43 13.24 -10.21
C ASN A 214 -15.19 11.95 -10.61
N PRO A 215 -14.74 11.13 -11.57
CA PRO A 215 -15.41 9.85 -11.86
C PRO A 215 -15.53 8.95 -10.61
N LEU A 216 -14.61 9.12 -9.65
CA LEU A 216 -14.71 8.52 -8.31
C LEU A 216 -15.76 9.18 -7.41
N ALA A 217 -16.20 10.42 -7.67
CA ALA A 217 -17.33 11.05 -6.98
C ALA A 217 -18.66 10.37 -7.30
N GLY A 218 -18.88 9.90 -8.54
CA GLY A 218 -20.04 9.08 -8.87
C GLY A 218 -20.02 7.75 -8.10
N LEU A 219 -18.84 7.12 -8.02
CA LEU A 219 -18.62 5.92 -7.21
C LEU A 219 -18.81 6.17 -5.70
N ARG A 220 -18.37 7.33 -5.20
CA ARG A 220 -18.55 7.77 -3.80
C ARG A 220 -20.01 8.09 -3.50
N ALA A 221 -20.74 8.67 -4.43
CA ALA A 221 -22.17 8.99 -4.29
C ALA A 221 -23.05 7.74 -4.26
N ALA A 222 -22.63 6.67 -4.96
CA ALA A 222 -23.33 5.39 -4.96
C ALA A 222 -23.28 4.65 -3.60
N GLY A 223 -22.34 5.02 -2.71
CA GLY A 223 -22.26 4.48 -1.35
C GLY A 223 -22.27 2.94 -1.32
N PRO A 224 -23.03 2.29 -0.42
CA PRO A 224 -23.13 0.82 -0.32
C PRO A 224 -23.58 0.10 -1.59
N TRP A 225 -24.19 0.80 -2.55
CA TRP A 225 -24.69 0.24 -3.80
C TRP A 225 -23.62 0.07 -4.87
N GLY A 226 -22.42 0.65 -4.66
CA GLY A 226 -21.30 0.52 -5.60
C GLY A 226 -20.92 -0.94 -5.89
N GLN A 227 -21.04 -1.83 -4.90
CA GLN A 227 -20.76 -3.26 -5.09
C GLN A 227 -21.76 -3.96 -6.04
N PHE A 228 -23.01 -3.51 -6.09
CA PHE A 228 -24.03 -4.05 -7.00
C PHE A 228 -23.89 -3.56 -8.45
N MET A 229 -23.27 -2.39 -8.66
CA MET A 229 -23.00 -1.86 -9.99
C MET A 229 -21.94 -2.67 -10.76
N PHE A 230 -21.05 -3.39 -10.06
CA PHE A 230 -20.04 -4.26 -10.67
C PHE A 230 -20.44 -5.73 -10.77
N SER A 231 -21.46 -6.19 -10.03
CA SER A 231 -21.88 -7.61 -10.08
C SER A 231 -22.61 -7.97 -11.37
N TYR A 232 -23.11 -6.99 -12.13
CA TYR A 232 -23.85 -7.23 -13.38
C TYR A 232 -22.97 -7.36 -14.63
N HIS A 233 -21.64 -7.24 -14.54
CA HIS A 233 -20.75 -7.29 -15.72
C HIS A 233 -19.47 -8.13 -15.58
N ILE A 234 -19.37 -8.99 -14.56
CA ILE A 234 -18.30 -10.00 -14.49
C ILE A 234 -18.95 -11.39 -14.40
N GLN A 235 -19.38 -11.90 -15.55
CA GLN A 235 -19.34 -13.33 -15.82
C GLN A 235 -18.09 -13.57 -16.68
N ILE A 236 -17.00 -14.00 -16.04
CA ILE A 236 -15.94 -14.83 -16.64
C ILE A 236 -15.62 -15.92 -15.62
#